data_AF-A0A1B6IHA8-F1
#
_entry.id   AF-A0A1B6IHA8-F1
#
_cell.length_a   1.000
_cell.length_b   1.000
_cell.length_c   1.000
_cell.angle_alpha   90.00
_cell.angle_beta   90.00
_cell.angle_gamma   90.00
#
_symmetry.space_group_name_H-M   'P 1'
#
loop_
_entity.id
_entity.type
_entity.pdbx_description
1 polymer ?
#
loop_
_entity_poly.entity_id
_entity_poly.type
_entity_poly.pdbx_seq_one_letter_code
_entity_poly.pdbx_strand_id
1 'polypeptide(L)'
;DEALMLPAGEILLACSLAGVTEALLIGDKLQIPYINRTTYDMSHSNILEIAEVTIIQKLSYRCTNSVATLLSSFYEQGMETCNPVKDEVESAYLYAIDHLNINKEQYKVLVFKQSEKRALISLGFNTSTIHEFQGKQAEHVAVVRAS
;
A
#
# COMPACT_ATOMS: atom_id res chain seq x y z
N ASP A 1 11.81 -4.85 7.43
CA ASP A 1 10.97 -3.82 6.82
C ASP A 1 9.72 -4.47 6.26
N GLU A 2 8.63 -3.72 6.08
CA GLU A 2 7.31 -4.23 5.64
C GLU A 2 6.84 -5.47 6.43
N ALA A 3 7.06 -5.47 7.74
CA ALA A 3 6.92 -6.65 8.59
C ALA A 3 5.50 -7.24 8.59
N LEU A 4 4.47 -6.42 8.37
CA LEU A 4 3.08 -6.88 8.37
C LEU A 4 2.70 -7.62 7.07
N MET A 5 3.53 -7.57 6.03
CA MET A 5 3.34 -8.31 4.79
C MET A 5 3.83 -9.76 4.86
N LEU A 6 4.48 -10.16 5.95
CA LEU A 6 5.03 -11.49 6.17
C LEU A 6 4.27 -12.24 7.26
N PRO A 7 4.16 -13.57 7.17
CA PRO A 7 3.62 -14.36 8.27
C PRO A 7 4.58 -14.31 9.46
N ALA A 8 4.04 -14.19 10.68
CA ALA A 8 4.84 -14.04 11.90
C ALA A 8 5.91 -15.13 12.07
N GLY A 9 5.60 -16.38 11.71
CA GLY A 9 6.55 -17.49 11.77
C GLY A 9 7.80 -17.30 10.90
N GLU A 10 7.67 -16.65 9.73
CA GLU A 10 8.81 -16.36 8.87
C GLU A 10 9.75 -15.33 9.50
N ILE A 11 9.19 -14.30 10.14
CA ILE A 11 9.95 -13.28 10.86
C ILE A 11 10.70 -13.92 12.03
N LEU A 12 10.02 -14.74 12.85
CA LEU A 12 10.64 -15.42 13.99
C LEU A 12 11.76 -16.38 13.55
N LEU A 13 11.53 -17.13 12.47
CA LEU A 13 12.55 -18.01 11.90
C LEU A 13 13.77 -17.20 11.43
N ALA A 14 13.56 -16.08 10.74
CA ALA A 14 14.64 -15.20 10.31
C ALA A 14 15.44 -14.65 11.50
N CYS A 15 14.77 -14.21 12.56
CA CYS A 15 15.44 -13.74 13.79
C CYS A 15 16.25 -14.86 14.46
N SER A 16 15.69 -16.07 14.55
CA SER A 16 16.38 -17.22 15.13
C SER A 16 17.63 -17.62 14.33
N LEU A 17 17.53 -17.65 13.00
CA LEU A 17 18.64 -17.95 12.11
C LEU A 17 19.73 -16.87 12.16
N ALA A 18 19.34 -15.60 12.32
CA ALA A 18 20.27 -14.50 12.47
C ALA A 18 20.96 -14.46 13.86
N GLY A 19 20.46 -15.20 14.85
CA GLY A 19 20.99 -15.21 16.21
C GLY A 19 20.83 -13.88 16.93
N VAL A 20 19.83 -13.07 16.56
CA VAL A 20 19.58 -11.76 17.16
C VAL A 20 18.72 -11.90 18.41
N THR A 21 19.01 -11.07 19.42
CA THR A 21 18.20 -11.00 20.66
C THR A 21 17.06 -9.99 20.55
N GLU A 22 17.16 -9.05 19.60
CA GLU A 22 16.19 -7.99 19.37
C GLU A 22 15.99 -7.79 17.87
N ALA A 23 14.76 -7.47 17.46
CA ALA A 23 14.42 -7.18 16.08
C ALA A 23 13.52 -5.95 16.01
N LEU A 24 13.88 -5.00 15.14
CA LEU A 24 13.04 -3.84 14.85
C LEU A 24 12.11 -4.16 13.68
N LEU A 25 10.81 -4.21 13.96
CA LEU A 25 9.77 -4.47 12.97
C LEU A 25 9.15 -3.14 12.54
N ILE A 26 9.29 -2.82 11.25
CA ILE A 26 8.76 -1.60 10.64
C ILE A 26 7.60 -2.00 9.73
N GLY A 27 6.48 -1.28 9.83
CA GLY A 27 5.33 -1.46 8.94
C GLY A 27 4.14 -0.62 9.38
N ASP A 28 3.04 -0.76 8.65
CA ASP A 28 1.82 0.02 8.82
C ASP A 28 0.59 -0.90 8.95
N LYS A 29 -0.14 -0.76 10.06
CA LYS A 29 -1.33 -1.58 10.38
C LYS A 29 -2.51 -1.35 9.44
N LEU A 30 -2.57 -0.17 8.81
CA LEU A 30 -3.68 0.20 7.93
C LEU A 30 -3.39 -0.12 6.46
N GLN A 31 -2.18 -0.60 6.14
CA GLN A 31 -1.84 -1.11 4.82
C GLN A 31 -2.20 -2.60 4.67
N ILE A 32 -2.05 -3.13 3.46
CA ILE A 32 -2.40 -4.52 3.14
C ILE A 32 -1.45 -5.45 3.91
N PRO A 33 -1.96 -6.31 4.81
CA PRO A 33 -1.14 -7.25 5.55
C PRO A 33 -0.81 -8.48 4.69
N TYR A 34 -0.10 -9.44 5.27
CA TYR A 34 0.10 -10.76 4.70
C TYR A 34 -1.23 -11.39 4.28
N ILE A 35 -1.29 -11.83 3.02
CA ILE A 35 -2.42 -12.59 2.49
C ILE A 35 -1.94 -14.02 2.28
N ASN A 36 -2.53 -14.97 3.01
CA ASN A 36 -2.30 -16.39 2.77
C ASN A 36 -2.81 -16.79 1.38
N ARG A 37 -1.90 -17.22 0.51
CA ARG A 37 -2.22 -17.68 -0.86
C ARG A 37 -2.23 -19.20 -0.99
N THR A 38 -2.04 -19.92 0.11
CA THR A 38 -2.11 -21.38 0.13
C THR A 38 -3.55 -21.85 0.34
N THR A 39 -3.81 -23.14 0.12
CA THR A 39 -5.10 -23.77 0.40
C THR A 39 -5.28 -24.17 1.86
N TYR A 40 -4.26 -23.97 2.70
CA TYR A 40 -4.26 -24.39 4.09
C TYR A 40 -4.63 -23.22 4.99
N ASP A 41 -5.41 -23.50 6.03
CA ASP A 41 -5.67 -22.52 7.07
C ASP A 41 -4.39 -22.23 7.84
N MET A 42 -4.09 -20.96 8.02
CA MET A 42 -2.95 -20.49 8.80
C MET A 42 -3.45 -19.85 10.09
N SER A 43 -3.01 -20.38 11.23
CA SER A 43 -3.15 -19.75 12.53
C SER A 43 -1.88 -18.94 12.87
N HIS A 44 -2.02 -17.94 13.74
CA HIS A 44 -0.91 -17.15 14.28
C HIS A 44 -0.01 -16.49 13.23
N SER A 45 -0.56 -16.12 12.08
CA SER A 45 0.18 -15.42 11.03
C SER A 45 0.43 -13.95 11.34
N ASN A 46 -0.32 -13.38 12.28
CA ASN A 46 -0.30 -11.95 12.59
C ASN A 46 0.82 -11.61 13.59
N ILE A 47 1.82 -10.86 13.13
CA ILE A 47 2.94 -10.42 13.95
C ILE A 47 2.52 -9.50 15.11
N LEU A 48 1.38 -8.82 14.99
CA LEU A 48 0.85 -7.93 16.03
C LEU A 48 0.30 -8.68 17.26
N GLU A 49 0.10 -10.00 17.17
CA GLU A 49 -0.29 -10.83 18.32
C GLU A 49 0.88 -11.11 19.26
N ILE A 50 2.12 -10.94 18.78
CA ILE A 50 3.34 -11.31 19.51
C ILE A 50 4.33 -10.15 19.67
N ALA A 51 4.08 -9.01 19.03
CA ALA A 51 4.92 -7.82 19.11
C ALA A 51 4.09 -6.58 19.45
N GLU A 52 4.59 -5.78 20.38
CA GLU A 52 3.99 -4.50 20.76
C GLU A 52 4.48 -3.35 19.87
N VAL A 53 3.60 -2.38 19.61
CA VAL A 53 4.01 -1.15 18.92
C VAL A 53 4.64 -0.20 19.93
N THR A 54 5.95 -0.04 19.83
CA THR A 54 6.73 0.83 20.73
C THR A 54 6.91 2.24 20.18
N ILE A 55 6.90 2.40 18.86
CA ILE A 55 7.15 3.66 18.16
C ILE A 55 6.08 3.88 17.11
N ILE A 56 5.48 5.07 17.10
CA ILE A 56 4.49 5.49 16.10
C ILE A 56 5.07 6.67 15.32
N GLN A 57 5.12 6.54 13.99
CA GLN A 57 5.51 7.61 13.08
C GLN A 57 4.29 8.14 12.35
N LYS A 58 3.89 9.39 12.67
CA LYS A 58 2.73 10.05 12.05
C LYS A 58 3.08 10.97 10.88
N LEU A 59 4.34 11.38 10.76
CA LEU A 59 4.79 12.34 9.75
C LEU A 59 5.17 11.63 8.44
N SER A 60 4.41 11.89 7.38
CA SER A 60 4.72 11.47 6.02
C SER A 60 5.61 12.49 5.32
N TYR A 61 6.65 12.00 4.64
CA TYR A 61 7.50 12.81 3.77
C TYR A 61 7.10 12.72 2.30
N ARG A 62 6.08 11.91 1.98
CA ARG A 62 5.67 11.58 0.61
C ARG A 62 4.29 12.14 0.28
N CYS A 63 3.29 11.81 1.10
CA CYS A 63 1.90 12.14 0.85
C CYS A 63 1.71 13.65 0.80
N THR A 64 0.96 14.14 -0.16
CA THR A 64 0.53 15.54 -0.25
C THR A 64 -0.36 15.92 0.95
N ASN A 65 -0.61 17.21 1.13
CA ASN A 65 -1.48 17.71 2.18
C ASN A 65 -2.91 17.15 2.04
N SER A 66 -3.47 17.19 0.82
CA SER A 66 -4.81 16.67 0.55
C SER A 66 -4.94 15.17 0.87
N VAL A 67 -3.94 14.36 0.51
CA VAL A 67 -3.93 12.92 0.84
C VAL A 67 -3.74 12.69 2.34
N ALA A 68 -2.83 13.40 2.99
CA ALA A 68 -2.62 13.26 4.43
C ALA A 68 -3.88 13.64 5.22
N THR A 69 -4.57 14.72 4.85
CA THR A 69 -5.86 15.11 5.45
C THR A 69 -6.92 14.02 5.26
N LEU A 70 -7.03 13.45 4.06
CA LEU A 70 -7.99 12.37 3.78
C LEU A 70 -7.73 11.13 4.64
N LEU A 71 -6.45 10.77 4.84
CA LEU A 71 -6.06 9.58 5.58
C LEU A 71 -6.04 9.78 7.10
N SER A 72 -5.88 11.02 7.58
CA SER A 72 -5.64 11.34 8.99
C SER A 72 -6.71 10.76 9.93
N SER A 73 -7.98 10.76 9.53
CA SER A 73 -9.08 10.24 10.34
C SER A 73 -9.04 8.71 10.56
N PHE A 74 -8.30 7.97 9.75
CA PHE A 74 -8.15 6.52 9.90
C PHE A 74 -7.07 6.14 10.90
N TYR A 75 -6.11 7.03 11.17
CA TYR A 75 -5.05 6.83 12.17
C TYR A 75 -5.47 7.47 13.49
N GLU A 76 -5.44 6.74 14.60
CA GLU A 76 -5.87 7.23 15.92
C GLU A 76 -5.13 8.50 16.36
N GLN A 77 -3.82 8.55 16.09
CA GLN A 77 -2.94 9.69 16.38
C GLN A 77 -2.97 10.79 15.29
N GLY A 78 -3.76 10.60 14.23
CA GLY A 78 -3.73 11.38 13.02
C GLY A 78 -2.53 11.09 12.11
N MET A 79 -2.56 11.67 10.91
CA MET A 79 -1.47 11.66 9.95
C MET A 79 -1.06 13.10 9.62
N GLU A 80 0.24 13.35 9.60
CA GLU A 80 0.85 14.64 9.28
C GLU A 80 1.68 14.53 8.00
N THR A 81 1.96 15.64 7.34
CA THR A 81 2.89 15.67 6.19
C THR A 81 3.71 16.95 6.14
N CYS A 82 4.93 16.85 5.61
CA CYS A 82 5.75 18.00 5.25
C CYS A 82 5.65 18.40 3.76
N ASN A 83 4.85 17.69 2.96
CA ASN A 83 4.64 18.01 1.55
C ASN A 83 3.58 19.12 1.40
N PRO A 84 3.92 20.30 0.82
CA PRO A 84 3.01 21.44 0.76
C PRO A 84 1.98 21.36 -0.38
N VAL A 85 2.08 20.37 -1.27
CA VAL A 85 1.14 20.17 -2.39
C VAL A 85 -0.27 19.93 -1.83
N LYS A 86 -1.26 20.61 -2.41
CA LYS A 86 -2.66 20.57 -2.02
C LYS A 86 -3.55 20.78 -3.26
N ASP A 87 -4.81 20.41 -3.10
CA ASP A 87 -5.89 20.58 -4.09
C ASP A 87 -5.61 19.83 -5.41
N GLU A 88 -4.79 18.77 -5.37
CA GLU A 88 -4.38 17.96 -6.53
C GLU A 88 -5.17 16.66 -6.72
N VAL A 89 -6.03 16.32 -5.76
CA VAL A 89 -6.85 15.11 -5.81
C VAL A 89 -8.14 15.42 -6.57
N GLU A 90 -8.25 14.83 -7.76
CA GLU A 90 -9.44 14.92 -8.60
C GLU A 90 -10.10 13.56 -8.78
N SER A 91 -11.41 13.56 -9.01
CA SER A 91 -12.15 12.35 -9.36
C SER A 91 -13.05 12.62 -10.55
N ALA A 92 -13.14 11.64 -11.44
CA ALA A 92 -13.99 11.69 -12.62
C ALA A 92 -14.67 10.34 -12.83
N TYR A 93 -15.88 10.37 -13.39
CA TYR A 93 -16.57 9.14 -13.75
C TYR A 93 -15.95 8.51 -15.00
N LEU A 94 -15.68 7.21 -14.93
CA LEU A 94 -15.18 6.42 -16.05
C LEU A 94 -16.28 5.46 -16.51
N TYR A 95 -16.78 5.67 -17.73
CA TYR A 95 -17.85 4.84 -18.29
C TYR A 95 -17.41 3.38 -18.52
N ALA A 96 -16.22 3.19 -19.09
CA ALA A 96 -15.61 1.89 -19.30
C ALA A 96 -14.08 2.01 -19.30
N ILE A 97 -13.39 0.92 -18.98
CA ILE A 97 -11.93 0.90 -18.75
C ILE A 97 -11.11 1.28 -19.99
N ASP A 98 -11.64 1.01 -21.17
CA ASP A 98 -11.07 1.35 -22.49
C ASP A 98 -11.24 2.82 -22.87
N HIS A 99 -12.11 3.56 -22.18
CA HIS A 99 -12.31 5.00 -22.37
C HIS A 99 -11.41 5.85 -21.47
N LEU A 100 -10.46 5.24 -20.75
CA LEU A 100 -9.51 5.97 -19.92
C LEU A 100 -8.62 6.86 -20.80
N ASN A 101 -8.81 8.18 -20.69
CA ASN A 101 -8.09 9.17 -21.48
C ASN A 101 -7.16 10.02 -20.61
N ILE A 102 -6.00 9.46 -20.25
CA ILE A 102 -4.94 10.13 -19.50
C ILE A 102 -3.59 9.96 -20.22
N ASN A 103 -2.62 10.82 -19.92
CA ASN A 103 -1.28 10.69 -20.47
C ASN A 103 -0.57 9.45 -19.90
N LYS A 104 -0.35 8.45 -20.77
CA LYS A 104 0.26 7.15 -20.43
C LYS A 104 1.69 7.24 -19.92
N GLU A 105 2.44 8.24 -20.35
CA GLU A 105 3.84 8.43 -19.99
C GLU A 105 3.98 9.14 -18.63
N GLN A 106 3.00 9.97 -18.28
CA GLN A 106 3.01 10.75 -17.05
C GLN A 106 2.48 9.98 -15.85
N TYR A 107 1.41 9.18 -16.03
CA TYR A 107 0.69 8.58 -14.92
C TYR A 107 1.09 7.12 -14.66
N LYS A 108 1.35 6.81 -13.38
CA LYS A 108 1.27 5.44 -12.89
C LYS A 108 -0.19 5.09 -12.65
N VAL A 109 -0.69 4.05 -13.31
CA VAL A 109 -2.08 3.60 -13.13
C VAL A 109 -2.14 2.51 -12.06
N LEU A 110 -3.04 2.66 -11.08
CA LEU A 110 -3.29 1.67 -10.04
C LEU A 110 -4.71 1.13 -10.15
N VAL A 111 -4.84 -0.18 -9.97
CA VAL A 111 -6.14 -0.88 -10.01
C VAL A 111 -6.28 -1.83 -8.84
N PHE A 112 -7.51 -2.26 -8.57
CA PHE A 112 -7.79 -3.20 -7.48
C PHE A 112 -7.59 -4.65 -7.91
N LYS A 113 -8.01 -4.99 -9.14
CA LYS A 113 -8.04 -6.38 -9.62
C LYS A 113 -6.96 -6.68 -10.67
N GLN A 114 -6.48 -7.93 -10.68
CA GLN A 114 -5.53 -8.41 -11.69
C GLN A 114 -6.14 -8.42 -13.11
N SER A 115 -7.45 -8.61 -13.25
CA SER A 115 -8.15 -8.51 -14.54
C SER A 115 -8.07 -7.11 -15.13
N GLU A 116 -8.33 -6.08 -14.33
CA GLU A 116 -8.25 -4.66 -14.73
C GLU A 116 -6.81 -4.29 -15.14
N LYS A 117 -5.82 -4.79 -14.39
CA LYS A 117 -4.40 -4.59 -14.71
C LYS A 117 -4.07 -5.15 -16.09
N ARG A 118 -4.49 -6.38 -16.39
CA ARG A 118 -4.25 -6.99 -17.71
C ARG A 118 -4.88 -6.19 -18.84
N ALA A 119 -6.12 -5.72 -18.66
CA ALA A 119 -6.81 -4.90 -19.65
C ALA A 119 -6.07 -3.58 -19.92
N LEU A 120 -5.67 -2.85 -18.88
CA LEU A 120 -4.96 -1.57 -19.05
C LEU A 120 -3.54 -1.74 -19.60
N ILE A 121 -2.84 -2.81 -19.23
CA ILE A 121 -1.54 -3.16 -19.85
C ILE A 121 -1.72 -3.44 -21.35
N SER A 122 -2.77 -4.15 -21.78
CA SER A 122 -3.03 -4.37 -23.21
C SER A 122 -3.34 -3.09 -23.99
N LEU A 123 -3.80 -2.04 -23.28
CA LEU A 123 -4.02 -0.71 -23.84
C LEU A 123 -2.77 0.18 -23.76
N GLY A 124 -1.65 -0.32 -23.21
CA GLY A 124 -0.37 0.38 -23.14
C GLY A 124 -0.16 1.26 -21.91
N PHE A 125 -0.96 1.10 -20.85
CA PHE A 125 -0.76 1.84 -19.59
C PHE A 125 0.28 1.18 -18.68
N ASN A 126 1.06 2.00 -17.97
CA ASN A 126 1.93 1.54 -16.89
C ASN A 126 1.10 1.21 -15.64
N THR A 127 0.59 -0.02 -15.57
CA THR A 127 -0.38 -0.42 -14.54
C THR A 127 0.17 -1.42 -13.52
N SER A 128 -0.15 -1.20 -12.24
CA SER A 128 0.06 -2.17 -11.15
C SER A 128 -1.24 -2.33 -10.36
N THR A 129 -1.41 -3.46 -9.68
CA THR A 129 -2.43 -3.50 -8.63
C THR A 129 -1.98 -2.66 -7.43
N ILE A 130 -2.93 -2.19 -6.62
CA ILE A 130 -2.62 -1.46 -5.37
C ILE A 130 -1.69 -2.31 -4.48
N HIS A 131 -1.95 -3.62 -4.38
CA HIS A 131 -1.11 -4.54 -3.62
C HIS A 131 0.33 -4.64 -4.16
N GLU A 132 0.51 -4.71 -5.48
CA GLU A 132 1.85 -4.75 -6.09
C GLU A 132 2.63 -3.43 -5.98
N PHE A 133 1.92 -2.34 -5.67
CA PHE A 133 2.48 -1.00 -5.57
C PHE A 133 2.72 -0.55 -4.12
N GLN A 134 2.43 -1.41 -3.14
CA GLN A 134 2.78 -1.17 -1.74
C GLN A 134 4.27 -0.93 -1.57
N GLY A 135 4.64 -0.01 -0.70
CA GLY A 135 6.02 0.46 -0.51
C GLY A 135 6.56 1.37 -1.62
N LYS A 136 5.88 1.51 -2.77
CA LYS A 136 6.35 2.31 -3.92
C LYS A 136 5.77 3.72 -3.95
N GLN A 137 6.32 4.56 -4.82
CA GLN A 137 5.89 5.94 -5.03
C GLN A 137 5.96 6.33 -6.51
N ALA A 138 5.12 7.28 -6.92
CA ALA A 138 5.12 7.91 -8.22
C ALA A 138 4.66 9.37 -8.07
N GLU A 139 5.11 10.23 -8.97
CA GLU A 139 4.75 11.66 -8.97
C GLU A 139 3.28 11.88 -9.32
N HIS A 140 2.80 11.18 -10.35
CA HIS A 140 1.40 11.20 -10.77
C HIS A 140 0.79 9.80 -10.73
N VAL A 141 -0.33 9.67 -10.03
CA VAL A 141 -1.05 8.41 -9.85
C VAL A 141 -2.49 8.56 -10.33
N ALA A 142 -2.95 7.63 -11.16
CA ALA A 142 -4.35 7.49 -11.52
C ALA A 142 -4.89 6.19 -10.92
N VAL A 143 -5.85 6.28 -10.00
CA VAL A 143 -6.52 5.11 -9.44
C VAL A 143 -7.78 4.82 -10.25
N VAL A 144 -7.85 3.64 -10.85
CA VAL A 144 -8.97 3.22 -11.71
C VAL A 144 -9.72 2.08 -11.04
N ARG A 145 -11.03 2.22 -10.95
CA ARG A 145 -11.95 1.20 -10.46
C ARG A 145 -13.06 1.00 -11.48
N ALA A 146 -13.10 -0.16 -12.13
CA ALA A 146 -14.07 -0.47 -13.18
C ALA A 146 -15.11 -1.53 -12.75
N SER A 147 -14.90 -2.21 -11.61
CA SER A 147 -15.80 -3.25 -11.08
C SER A 147 -15.60 -3.52 -9.60
#